data_AF-A0A2N1RFT3-F1
#
_entry.id   AF-A0A2N1RFT3-F1
#
_cell.length_a   1.000
_cell.length_b   1.000
_cell.length_c   1.000
_cell.angle_alpha   90.00
_cell.angle_beta   90.00
_cell.angle_gamma   90.00
#
_symmetry.space_group_name_H-M   'P 1'
#
loop_
_entity.id
_entity.type
_entity.pdbx_description
1 polymer ?
#
loop_
_entity_poly.entity_id
_entity_poly.type
_entity_poly.pdbx_seq_one_letter_code
_entity_poly.pdbx_strand_id
1 'polypeptide(L)'
;MIQQLGIVSVEDVFKQLTNLFGCANWKVEHTAETYQAVATTCKLCALAKKMGGASPCHGWCIDPMAAMINSLVANQRKTATIRIESTLMDDISCALAINVSHTADKEV
;
A
#
# COMPACT_ATOMS: atom_id res chain seq x y z
N MET A 1 6.50 -12.75 10.26
CA MET A 1 5.97 -13.20 8.95
C MET A 1 6.41 -12.30 7.81
N ILE A 2 6.16 -10.98 7.80
CA ILE A 2 6.55 -10.13 6.65
C ILE A 2 8.06 -10.11 6.34
N GLN A 3 8.93 -10.26 7.36
CA GLN A 3 10.38 -10.37 7.16
C GLN A 3 10.80 -11.61 6.35
N GLN A 4 10.05 -12.72 6.41
CA GLN A 4 10.35 -13.92 5.62
C GLN A 4 10.07 -13.70 4.13
N LEU A 5 9.26 -12.69 3.79
CA LEU A 5 9.03 -12.23 2.42
C LEU A 5 10.09 -11.21 1.96
N GLY A 6 11.14 -10.96 2.78
CA GLY A 6 12.17 -9.97 2.48
C GLY A 6 11.66 -8.52 2.56
N ILE A 7 10.63 -8.25 3.37
CA ILE A 7 10.05 -6.92 3.56
C ILE A 7 10.68 -6.28 4.79
N VAL A 8 11.50 -5.25 4.58
CA VAL A 8 12.20 -4.51 5.64
C VAL A 8 11.98 -3.00 5.57
N SER A 9 11.46 -2.47 4.45
CA SER A 9 11.05 -1.07 4.28
C SER A 9 9.60 -0.93 3.78
N VAL A 10 9.07 0.30 3.80
CA VAL A 10 7.73 0.60 3.25
C VAL A 10 7.69 0.30 1.75
N GLU A 11 8.74 0.67 1.02
CA GLU A 11 8.90 0.38 -0.41
C GLU A 11 8.91 -1.11 -0.70
N ASP A 12 9.52 -1.92 0.18
CA ASP A 12 9.55 -3.36 0.00
C ASP A 12 8.14 -3.97 0.01
N VAL A 13 7.18 -3.39 0.74
CA VAL A 13 5.79 -3.84 0.69
C VAL A 13 5.27 -3.76 -0.75
N PHE A 14 5.45 -2.62 -1.41
CA PHE A 14 5.01 -2.43 -2.79
C PHE A 14 5.82 -3.27 -3.77
N LYS A 15 7.14 -3.31 -3.61
CA LYS A 15 8.05 -4.03 -4.51
C LYS A 15 7.83 -5.54 -4.44
N GLN A 16 7.79 -6.12 -3.24
CA GLN A 16 7.64 -7.57 -3.07
C GLN A 16 6.25 -8.05 -3.48
N LEU A 17 5.18 -7.32 -3.16
CA LEU A 17 3.84 -7.67 -3.63
C LEU A 17 3.72 -7.57 -5.15
N THR A 18 4.37 -6.56 -5.76
CA THR A 18 4.48 -6.46 -7.23
C THR A 18 5.23 -7.65 -7.82
N ASN A 19 6.36 -8.05 -7.23
CA ASN A 19 7.15 -9.18 -7.73
C ASN A 19 6.44 -10.52 -7.58
N LEU A 20 5.75 -10.74 -6.45
CA LEU A 20 5.08 -12.01 -6.14
C LEU A 20 3.77 -12.17 -6.91
N PHE A 21 2.94 -11.13 -6.95
CA PHE A 21 1.60 -11.21 -7.52
C PHE A 21 1.48 -10.56 -8.90
N GLY A 22 2.38 -9.65 -9.25
CA GLY A 22 2.38 -8.96 -10.55
C GLY A 22 1.07 -8.22 -10.83
N CYS A 23 0.35 -7.79 -9.78
CA CYS A 23 -1.02 -7.30 -9.88
C CYS A 23 -1.09 -5.80 -10.18
N ALA A 24 -0.11 -5.00 -9.75
CA ALA A 24 0.00 -3.58 -10.04
C ALA A 24 1.48 -3.18 -10.18
N ASN A 25 1.79 -2.17 -10.99
CA ASN A 25 3.15 -1.71 -11.27
C ASN A 25 3.55 -0.51 -10.39
N TRP A 26 3.51 -0.70 -9.07
CA TRP A 26 3.80 0.37 -8.12
C TRP A 26 5.17 0.99 -8.34
N LYS A 27 5.21 2.32 -8.39
CA LYS A 27 6.39 3.16 -8.21
C LYS A 27 6.23 3.89 -6.89
N VAL A 28 7.26 3.91 -6.08
CA VAL A 28 7.24 4.56 -4.76
C VAL A 28 8.36 5.57 -4.70
N GLU A 29 8.00 6.80 -4.34
CA GLU A 29 8.92 7.89 -4.01
C GLU A 29 8.76 8.22 -2.52
N HIS A 30 9.84 8.59 -1.84
CA HIS A 30 9.76 8.97 -0.43
C HIS A 30 10.61 10.20 -0.14
N THR A 31 10.18 10.98 0.85
CA THR A 31 10.97 12.06 1.45
C THR A 31 10.86 11.95 2.97
N ALA A 32 11.93 11.50 3.61
CA ALA A 32 11.96 11.22 5.05
C ALA A 32 10.85 10.25 5.50
N GLU A 33 9.78 10.76 6.13
CA GLU A 33 8.69 9.94 6.68
C GLU A 33 7.41 9.99 5.82
N THR A 34 7.47 10.60 4.63
CA THR A 34 6.37 10.62 3.68
C THR A 34 6.69 9.79 2.46
N TYR A 35 5.69 9.06 1.97
CA TYR A 35 5.80 8.21 0.78
C TYR A 35 4.64 8.50 -0.17
N GLN A 36 4.93 8.49 -1.45
CA GLN A 36 3.93 8.54 -2.51
C GLN A 36 4.08 7.30 -3.38
N ALA A 37 3.03 6.48 -3.43
CA ALA A 37 2.99 5.26 -4.21
C ALA A 37 1.98 5.40 -5.35
N VAL A 38 2.42 5.18 -6.59
CA VAL A 38 1.58 5.29 -7.78
C VAL A 38 1.70 4.03 -8.63
N ALA A 39 0.56 3.50 -9.08
CA ALA A 39 0.49 2.44 -10.10
C ALA A 39 -0.39 2.90 -11.27
N THR A 40 0.07 2.63 -12.49
CA THR A 40 -0.64 2.97 -13.74
C THR A 40 -1.30 1.75 -14.38
N THR A 41 -1.09 0.56 -13.83
CA THR A 41 -1.72 -0.69 -14.23
C THR A 41 -2.17 -1.47 -13.00
N CYS A 42 -3.33 -2.11 -13.08
CA CYS A 42 -3.85 -2.96 -12.02
C CYS A 42 -4.70 -4.09 -12.63
N LYS A 43 -4.17 -5.32 -12.61
CA LYS A 43 -4.81 -6.52 -13.18
C LYS A 43 -6.14 -6.82 -12.50
N LEU A 44 -6.22 -6.66 -11.17
CA LEU A 44 -7.45 -6.93 -10.44
C LEU A 44 -8.55 -5.91 -10.76
N CYS A 45 -8.22 -4.61 -10.85
CA CYS A 45 -9.19 -3.60 -11.29
C CYS A 45 -9.65 -3.85 -12.73
N ALA A 46 -8.71 -4.17 -13.64
CA ALA A 46 -9.03 -4.49 -15.03
C ALA A 46 -9.97 -5.71 -15.13
N LEU A 47 -9.71 -6.76 -14.34
CA LEU A 47 -10.55 -7.95 -14.27
C LEU A 47 -11.94 -7.63 -13.70
N ALA A 48 -12.01 -6.93 -12.57
CA ALA A 48 -13.27 -6.55 -11.93
C ALA A 48 -14.16 -5.73 -12.86
N LYS A 49 -13.59 -4.73 -13.55
CA LYS A 49 -14.30 -3.95 -14.59
C LYS A 49 -14.87 -4.83 -15.69
N LYS A 50 -14.06 -5.76 -16.21
CA LYS A 50 -14.48 -6.68 -17.28
C LYS A 50 -15.60 -7.62 -16.84
N MET A 51 -15.57 -8.06 -15.59
CA MET A 51 -16.55 -9.00 -15.04
C MET A 51 -17.79 -8.32 -14.44
N GLY A 52 -17.85 -6.98 -14.38
CA GLY A 52 -18.89 -6.25 -13.66
C GLY A 52 -18.87 -6.49 -12.16
N GLY A 53 -17.69 -6.81 -11.60
CA GLY A 53 -17.50 -7.13 -10.19
C GLY A 53 -17.26 -5.90 -9.31
N ALA A 54 -17.26 -6.13 -7.99
CA ALA A 54 -16.93 -5.10 -7.00
C ALA A 54 -15.44 -4.72 -7.03
N SER A 55 -15.13 -3.52 -6.52
CA SER A 55 -13.76 -3.02 -6.39
C SER A 55 -12.89 -3.97 -5.56
N PRO A 56 -11.74 -4.41 -6.08
CA PRO A 56 -10.82 -5.27 -5.34
C PRO A 56 -9.90 -4.48 -4.39
N CYS A 57 -9.92 -3.15 -4.45
CA CYS A 57 -8.88 -2.29 -3.89
C CYS A 57 -8.67 -2.50 -2.39
N HIS A 58 -9.73 -2.50 -1.58
CA HIS A 58 -9.62 -2.64 -0.13
C HIS A 58 -9.20 -4.06 0.30
N GLY A 59 -9.96 -5.08 -0.11
CA GLY A 59 -9.71 -6.45 0.34
C GLY A 59 -8.43 -7.10 -0.17
N TRP A 60 -7.91 -6.68 -1.33
CA TRP A 60 -6.77 -7.36 -1.98
C TRP A 60 -5.50 -6.53 -2.07
N CYS A 61 -5.60 -5.21 -2.00
CA CYS A 61 -4.46 -4.33 -2.23
C CYS A 61 -4.18 -3.43 -1.03
N ILE A 62 -5.07 -2.47 -0.77
CA ILE A 62 -4.85 -1.35 0.13
C ILE A 62 -4.86 -1.80 1.59
N ASP A 63 -5.86 -2.55 2.04
CA ASP A 63 -5.93 -2.94 3.45
C ASP A 63 -4.79 -3.91 3.83
N PRO A 64 -4.44 -4.93 3.00
CA PRO A 64 -3.26 -5.75 3.23
C PRO A 64 -1.97 -4.92 3.26
N MET A 65 -1.76 -4.00 2.30
CA MET A 65 -0.57 -3.14 2.29
C MET A 65 -0.51 -2.25 3.54
N ALA A 66 -1.62 -1.63 3.93
CA ALA A 66 -1.69 -0.78 5.11
C ALA A 66 -1.38 -1.55 6.40
N ALA A 67 -1.87 -2.79 6.53
CA ALA A 67 -1.56 -3.66 7.66
C ALA A 67 -0.06 -4.04 7.71
N MET A 68 0.53 -4.37 6.55
CA MET A 68 1.96 -4.70 6.47
C MET A 68 2.85 -3.50 6.80
N ILE A 69 2.53 -2.32 6.27
CA ILE A 69 3.25 -1.07 6.56
C ILE A 69 3.15 -0.74 8.05
N ASN A 70 1.95 -0.79 8.64
CA ASN A 70 1.78 -0.53 10.08
C ASN A 70 2.55 -1.54 10.94
N SER A 71 2.51 -2.83 10.58
CA SER A 71 3.29 -3.85 11.28
C SER A 71 4.80 -3.61 11.20
N LEU A 72 5.29 -3.03 10.10
CA LEU A 72 6.70 -2.75 9.91
C LEU A 72 7.17 -1.59 10.81
N VAL A 73 6.42 -0.48 10.81
CA VAL A 73 6.81 0.74 11.52
C VAL A 73 6.54 0.67 13.02
N ALA A 74 5.65 -0.21 13.47
CA ALA A 74 5.32 -0.40 14.89
C ALA A 74 6.54 -0.71 15.76
N ASN A 75 7.54 -1.43 15.23
CA ASN A 75 8.79 -1.72 15.94
C ASN A 75 9.60 -0.47 16.32
N GLN A 76 9.30 0.67 15.69
CA GLN A 76 9.97 1.95 15.91
C GLN A 76 9.09 2.92 16.73
N ARG A 77 8.03 2.43 17.40
CA ARG A 77 6.99 3.26 18.04
C ARG A 77 6.43 4.32 17.10
N LYS A 78 6.18 3.91 15.86
CA LYS A 78 5.58 4.72 14.81
C LYS A 78 4.27 4.09 14.36
N THR A 79 3.42 4.92 13.76
CA THR A 79 2.19 4.54 13.06
C THR A 79 2.23 5.06 11.64
N ALA A 80 1.59 4.36 10.71
CA ALA A 80 1.45 4.79 9.33
C ALA A 80 -0.01 5.12 9.01
N THR A 81 -0.25 6.35 8.56
CA THR A 81 -1.52 6.78 7.99
C THR A 81 -1.45 6.67 6.48
N ILE A 82 -2.35 5.88 5.89
CA ILE A 82 -2.46 5.72 4.44
C ILE A 82 -3.70 6.48 3.98
N ARG A 83 -3.52 7.44 3.06
CA ARG A 83 -4.59 8.13 2.36
C ARG A 83 -4.67 7.62 0.93
N ILE A 84 -5.85 7.16 0.55
CA ILE A 84 -6.14 6.77 -0.83
C ILE A 84 -6.49 8.03 -1.61
N GLU A 85 -5.69 8.36 -2.61
CA GLU A 85 -5.93 9.53 -3.47
C GLU A 85 -6.79 9.15 -4.67
N SER A 86 -6.49 8.01 -5.31
CA SER A 86 -7.27 7.46 -6.42
C SER A 86 -7.03 5.96 -6.57
N THR A 87 -7.91 5.29 -7.32
CA THR A 87 -7.73 3.89 -7.70
C THR A 87 -8.05 3.67 -9.17
N LEU A 88 -7.35 2.73 -9.82
CA LEU A 88 -7.65 2.29 -11.19
C LEU A 88 -9.02 1.63 -11.34
N MET A 89 -9.78 1.47 -10.27
CA MET A 89 -11.19 1.05 -10.35
C MET A 89 -12.04 2.19 -10.93
N ASP A 90 -11.83 3.43 -10.50
CA ASP A 90 -12.71 4.55 -10.86
C ASP A 90 -11.94 5.71 -11.54
N ASP A 91 -10.62 5.60 -11.64
CA ASP A 91 -9.72 6.63 -12.17
C ASP A 91 -8.63 6.02 -13.09
N ILE A 92 -7.66 6.84 -13.50
CA ILE A 92 -6.55 6.49 -14.40
C ILE A 92 -5.31 5.90 -13.69
N SER A 93 -5.27 5.94 -12.35
CA SER A 93 -4.16 5.43 -11.54
C SER A 93 -4.60 4.99 -10.16
N CYS A 94 -3.85 4.08 -9.54
CA CYS A 94 -3.87 3.93 -8.08
C CYS A 94 -2.82 4.87 -7.48
N ALA A 95 -3.23 5.73 -6.56
CA ALA A 95 -2.33 6.65 -5.88
C ALA A 95 -2.60 6.61 -4.37
N LEU A 96 -1.54 6.39 -3.59
CA LEU A 96 -1.57 6.35 -2.12
C LEU A 96 -0.54 7.34 -1.59
N ALA A 97 -0.96 8.16 -0.64
CA ALA A 97 -0.06 8.97 0.18
C ALA A 97 0.07 8.30 1.56
N ILE A 98 1.30 8.02 1.98
CA ILE A 98 1.60 7.39 3.26
C ILE A 98 2.40 8.38 4.10
N ASN A 99 1.96 8.60 5.33
CA ASN A 99 2.71 9.36 6.32
C ASN A 99 3.02 8.46 7.50
N VAL A 100 4.30 8.37 7.85
CA VAL A 100 4.77 7.68 9.04
C VAL A 100 5.05 8.73 10.12
N SER A 101 4.52 8.51 11.31
CA SER A 101 4.69 9.43 12.44
C SER A 101 4.93 8.67 13.72
N HIS A 102 5.59 9.28 14.70
CA HIS A 102 5.70 8.69 16.02
C HIS A 102 4.30 8.50 16.59
N THR A 103 4.07 7.35 17.21
CA THR A 103 2.83 7.11 17.94
C THR A 103 2.77 8.14 19.05
N ALA A 104 1.84 9.09 18.98
CA ALA A 104 1.53 9.92 20.15
C ALA A 104 1.11 8.96 21.25
N ASP A 105 1.78 9.02 22.40
CA ASP A 105 1.35 8.29 23.59
C ASP A 105 -0.12 8.66 23.82
N LYS A 106 -1.03 7.72 23.56
CA LYS A 106 -2.37 7.82 24.11
C LYS A 106 -2.17 7.64 25.61
N GLU A 107 -2.18 8.75 26.34
CA GLU A 107 -2.34 8.74 27.80
C GLU A 107 -3.46 7.76 28.18
N VAL A 108 -3.14 6.93 29.17
CA VAL A 108 -3.97 5.87 29.77
C VAL A 108 -5.27 6.45 30.33
#